data_AF-A0A7Y5IYZ9-F1
#
_entry.id   AF-A0A7Y5IYZ9-F1
#
_cell.length_a   1.000
_cell.length_b   1.000
_cell.length_c   1.000
_cell.angle_alpha   90.00
_cell.angle_beta   90.00
_cell.angle_gamma   90.00
#
_symmetry.space_group_name_H-M   'P 1'
#
loop_
_entity.id
_entity.type
_entity.pdbx_description
1 polymer ?
#
loop_
_entity_poly.entity_id
_entity_poly.type
_entity_poly.pdbx_seq_one_letter_code
_entity_poly.pdbx_strand_id
1 'polypeptide(L)'
;MNLEGPAPPGPEDTQPLTVEVYCRAEILEGLGFKAADAVHIAAAESAAADVLLTCDDRMLSRARRLKRQLGVRVENPVDWIREQKDEDDS
;
A
#
# COMPACT_ATOMS: atom_id res chain seq x y z
N MET A 1 -11.19 -26.02 -18.22
CA MET A 1 -10.56 -24.97 -17.40
C MET A 1 -11.62 -23.91 -17.21
N ASN A 2 -12.17 -23.80 -16.01
CA ASN A 2 -13.14 -22.74 -15.71
C ASN A 2 -12.40 -21.40 -15.78
N LEU A 3 -12.81 -20.54 -16.71
CA LEU A 3 -12.25 -19.20 -16.94
C LEU A 3 -12.96 -18.13 -16.10
N GLU A 4 -13.72 -18.53 -15.08
CA GLU A 4 -14.27 -17.58 -14.12
C GLU A 4 -13.11 -17.15 -13.22
N GLY A 5 -12.64 -15.92 -13.44
CA GLY A 5 -11.74 -15.25 -12.51
C GLY A 5 -12.36 -15.20 -11.11
N PRO A 6 -11.56 -14.96 -10.06
CA PRO A 6 -12.10 -14.84 -8.71
C PRO A 6 -13.24 -13.84 -8.71
N ALA A 7 -14.30 -14.15 -7.96
CA ALA A 7 -15.41 -13.22 -7.75
C ALA A 7 -14.83 -11.86 -7.31
N PRO A 8 -15.38 -10.73 -7.81
CA PRO A 8 -14.91 -9.42 -7.39
C PRO A 8 -14.98 -9.32 -5.85
N PRO A 9 -14.02 -8.63 -5.22
CA PRO A 9 -13.98 -8.46 -3.77
C PRO A 9 -15.31 -7.90 -3.25
N GLY A 10 -15.72 -8.39 -2.08
CA GLY A 10 -16.89 -7.85 -1.39
C GLY A 10 -16.64 -6.42 -0.92
N PRO A 11 -17.68 -5.64 -0.58
CA PRO A 11 -17.50 -4.31 0.00
C PRO A 11 -16.63 -4.34 1.26
N GLU A 12 -16.63 -5.44 2.03
CA GLU A 12 -15.75 -5.69 3.18
C GLU A 12 -14.25 -5.75 2.84
N ASP A 13 -13.92 -6.08 1.59
CA ASP A 13 -12.55 -6.20 1.09
C ASP A 13 -12.08 -4.93 0.37
N THR A 14 -12.90 -3.86 0.39
CA THR A 14 -12.62 -2.61 -0.31
C THR A 14 -12.40 -1.45 0.65
N GLN A 15 -11.40 -0.61 0.36
CA GLN A 15 -11.18 0.62 1.10
C GLN A 15 -11.88 1.80 0.41
N PRO A 16 -12.81 2.50 1.09
CA PRO A 16 -13.43 3.70 0.53
C PRO A 16 -12.43 4.85 0.43
N LEU A 17 -12.47 5.57 -0.69
CA LEU A 17 -11.69 6.79 -0.89
C LEU A 17 -12.49 7.99 -0.40
N THR A 18 -12.40 8.26 0.91
CA THR A 18 -13.10 9.38 1.55
C THR A 18 -12.38 10.71 1.34
N VAL A 19 -13.00 11.81 1.74
CA VAL A 19 -12.38 13.15 1.68
C VAL A 19 -11.08 13.18 2.48
N GLU A 20 -11.03 12.52 3.64
CA GLU A 20 -9.84 12.43 4.49
C GLU A 20 -8.69 11.73 3.77
N VAL A 21 -8.98 10.67 3.00
CA VAL A 21 -7.98 9.99 2.16
C VAL A 21 -7.40 10.94 1.12
N TYR A 22 -8.25 11.72 0.44
CA TYR A 22 -7.78 12.69 -0.55
C TYR A 22 -6.99 13.85 0.08
N CYS A 23 -7.41 14.38 1.23
CA CYS A 23 -6.66 15.40 1.96
C CYS A 23 -5.27 14.89 2.37
N ARG A 24 -5.17 13.63 2.79
CA ARG A 24 -3.88 13.01 3.11
C ARG A 24 -3.05 12.78 1.84
N ALA A 25 -3.67 12.38 0.74
CA ALA A 25 -3.00 12.21 -0.54
C ALA A 25 -2.37 13.53 -1.03
N GLU A 26 -3.05 14.68 -0.90
CA GLU A 26 -2.49 15.99 -1.26
C GLU A 26 -1.20 16.32 -0.50
N ILE A 27 -1.14 15.97 0.80
CA ILE A 27 0.08 16.15 1.61
C ILE A 27 1.20 15.26 1.05
N LEU A 28 0.90 14.01 0.72
CA LEU A 28 1.87 13.05 0.17
C LEU A 28 2.35 13.46 -1.24
N GLU A 29 1.48 14.03 -2.07
CA GLU A 29 1.88 14.64 -3.35
C GLU A 29 2.89 15.77 -3.14
N GLY A 30 2.66 16.64 -2.13
CA GLY A 30 3.61 17.68 -1.74
C GLY A 30 4.98 17.15 -1.30
N LEU A 31 5.05 15.89 -0.85
CA LEU A 31 6.28 15.18 -0.50
C LEU A 31 6.95 14.50 -1.71
N GLY A 32 6.34 14.58 -2.90
CA GLY A 32 6.89 14.11 -4.16
C GLY A 32 6.42 12.73 -4.61
N PHE A 33 5.35 12.19 -4.01
CA PHE A 33 4.61 11.06 -4.58
C PHE A 33 3.77 11.51 -5.78
N LYS A 34 3.48 10.60 -6.71
CA LYS A 34 2.50 10.86 -7.77
C LYS A 34 1.09 10.76 -7.18
N ALA A 35 0.12 11.44 -7.78
CA ALA A 35 -1.28 11.42 -7.32
C ALA A 35 -1.83 10.03 -7.02
N ALA A 36 -1.66 9.07 -7.93
CA ALA A 36 -2.12 7.70 -7.71
C ALA A 36 -1.40 7.01 -6.53
N ASP A 37 -0.08 7.14 -6.43
CA ASP A 37 0.72 6.55 -5.35
C ASP A 37 0.33 7.15 -3.99
N ALA A 38 0.11 8.47 -3.96
CA ALA A 38 -0.30 9.21 -2.79
C ALA A 38 -1.68 8.74 -2.29
N VAL A 39 -2.64 8.53 -3.18
CA VAL A 39 -3.96 7.98 -2.84
C VAL A 39 -3.84 6.55 -2.31
N HIS A 40 -3.03 5.68 -2.93
CA HIS A 40 -2.83 4.31 -2.43
C HIS A 40 -2.25 4.28 -1.01
N ILE A 41 -1.24 5.11 -0.74
CA ILE A 41 -0.63 5.21 0.59
C ILE A 41 -1.64 5.76 1.60
N ALA A 42 -2.34 6.85 1.27
CA ALA A 42 -3.35 7.43 2.14
C ALA A 42 -4.51 6.47 2.44
N ALA A 43 -4.95 5.70 1.44
CA ALA A 43 -5.97 4.68 1.61
C ALA A 43 -5.48 3.56 2.55
N ALA A 44 -4.25 3.09 2.38
CA ALA A 44 -3.67 2.07 3.26
C ALA A 44 -3.48 2.58 4.70
N GLU A 45 -3.06 3.83 4.88
CA GLU A 45 -3.02 4.48 6.20
C GLU A 45 -4.42 4.57 6.82
N SER A 46 -5.44 4.95 6.04
CA SER A 46 -6.83 5.05 6.52
C SER A 46 -7.44 3.69 6.87
N ALA A 47 -7.00 2.61 6.22
CA ALA A 47 -7.39 1.24 6.52
C ALA A 47 -6.66 0.68 7.74
N ALA A 48 -5.73 1.43 8.34
CA ALA A 48 -4.81 0.96 9.38
C ALA A 48 -4.04 -0.31 8.96
N ALA A 49 -3.68 -0.41 7.68
CA ALA A 49 -2.90 -1.54 7.18
C ALA A 49 -1.48 -1.50 7.73
N ASP A 50 -0.93 -2.67 8.08
CA ASP A 50 0.48 -2.79 8.50
C ASP A 50 1.44 -2.57 7.32
N VAL A 51 1.07 -3.13 6.16
CA VAL A 51 1.91 -3.14 4.95
C VAL A 51 1.06 -2.89 3.69
N LEU A 52 1.50 -1.96 2.85
CA LEU A 52 1.06 -1.77 1.49
C LEU A 52 2.04 -2.43 0.53
N LEU A 53 1.57 -3.40 -0.26
CA LEU A 53 2.40 -4.11 -1.22
C LEU A 53 2.33 -3.48 -2.61
N THR A 54 3.48 -3.26 -3.24
CA THR A 54 3.57 -2.70 -4.60
C THR A 54 4.76 -3.28 -5.37
N CYS A 55 4.61 -3.37 -6.69
CA CYS A 55 5.69 -3.76 -7.60
C CYS A 55 6.38 -2.56 -8.27
N ASP A 56 5.98 -1.32 -7.97
CA ASP A 56 6.61 -0.12 -8.55
C ASP A 56 7.85 0.31 -7.74
N ASP A 57 9.04 0.06 -8.30
CA ASP A 57 10.32 0.44 -7.70
C ASP A 57 10.46 1.93 -7.39
N ARG A 58 9.82 2.81 -8.18
CA ARG A 58 9.87 4.26 -7.95
C ARG A 58 9.05 4.65 -6.74
N MET A 59 7.93 3.96 -6.50
CA MET A 59 7.11 4.12 -5.30
C MET A 59 7.85 3.59 -4.08
N LEU A 60 8.43 2.38 -4.17
CA LEU A 60 9.22 1.76 -3.10
C LEU A 60 10.41 2.64 -2.68
N SER A 61 11.18 3.12 -3.65
CA SER A 61 12.36 3.97 -3.40
C SER A 61 11.98 5.26 -2.66
N ARG A 62 10.86 5.89 -3.02
CA ARG A 62 10.35 7.08 -2.33
C ARG A 62 9.84 6.76 -0.93
N ALA A 63 9.02 5.73 -0.79
CA ALA A 63 8.48 5.31 0.49
C ALA A 63 9.57 4.97 1.51
N ARG A 64 10.65 4.30 1.07
CA ARG A 64 11.83 4.04 1.92
C ARG A 64 12.51 5.32 2.40
N ARG A 65 12.66 6.33 1.53
CA ARG A 65 13.24 7.64 1.90
C ARG A 65 12.37 8.42 2.87
N LEU A 66 11.05 8.31 2.71
CA LEU A 66 10.05 9.05 3.50
C LEU A 66 9.41 8.20 4.60
N LYS A 67 10.02 7.06 4.98
CA LYS A 67 9.44 6.07 5.90
C LYS A 67 8.92 6.67 7.21
N ARG A 68 9.59 7.70 7.75
CA ARG A 68 9.18 8.38 8.99
C ARG A 68 7.95 9.29 8.85
N GLN A 69 7.55 9.59 7.62
CA GLN A 69 6.42 10.47 7.28
C GLN A 69 5.20 9.66 6.83
N LEU A 70 5.35 8.34 6.66
CA LEU A 70 4.29 7.41 6.30
C LEU A 70 3.81 6.66 7.54
N GLY A 71 2.50 6.47 7.65
CA GLY A 71 1.85 5.65 8.67
C GLY A 71 1.79 4.17 8.32
N VAL A 72 2.18 3.78 7.10
CA VAL A 72 2.17 2.41 6.59
C VAL A 72 3.52 2.02 6.02
N ARG A 73 3.91 0.75 6.17
CA ARG A 73 5.12 0.20 5.52
C ARG A 73 4.81 -0.10 4.06
N VAL A 74 5.62 0.39 3.13
CA VAL A 74 5.43 0.07 1.70
C VAL A 74 6.53 -0.90 1.27
N GLU A 75 6.16 -2.09 0.81
CA GLU A 75 7.11 -3.15 0.47
C GLU A 75 6.80 -3.83 -0.86
N ASN A 76 7.80 -4.52 -1.40
CA ASN A 76 7.62 -5.40 -2.55
C ASN A 76 6.99 -6.73 -2.06
N PRO A 77 5.98 -7.28 -2.75
CA PRO A 77 5.39 -8.58 -2.38
C PRO A 77 6.41 -9.70 -2.21
N VAL A 78 7.43 -9.76 -3.07
CA VAL A 78 8.48 -10.79 -3.02
C VAL A 78 9.35 -10.63 -1.78
N ASP A 79 9.70 -9.40 -1.44
CA ASP A 79 10.52 -9.11 -0.27
C ASP A 79 9.73 -9.40 1.02
N TRP A 80 8.44 -9.02 1.06
CA TRP A 80 7.56 -9.31 2.19
C TRP A 80 7.40 -10.81 2.44
N ILE A 81 7.14 -11.61 1.39
CA ILE A 81 7.01 -13.07 1.53
C ILE A 81 8.32 -13.71 2.01
N ARG A 82 9.48 -13.19 1.60
CA ARG A 82 10.78 -13.71 2.05
C ARG A 82 10.98 -13.49 3.54
N GLU A 83 10.67 -12.28 4.04
CA GLU A 83 10.76 -11.98 5.47
C GLU A 83 9.88 -12.90 6.33
N GLN A 84 8.67 -13.22 5.87
CA GLN A 84 7.74 -14.09 6.62
C GLN A 84 8.25 -15.53 6.77
N LYS A 85 9.05 -16.03 5.83
CA LYS A 85 9.55 -17.42 5.85
C LYS A 85 10.70 -17.63 6.82
N ASP A 86 11.42 -16.57 7.18
CA ASP A 86 12.54 -16.67 8.11
C ASP A 86 12.07 -16.75 9.58
N GLU A 87 10.79 -16.42 9.87
CA GLU A 87 10.19 -16.53 11.22
C GLU A 87 9.64 -17.93 11.56
N ASP A 88 9.29 -18.76 10.55
CA ASP A 88 8.72 -20.10 10.76
C ASP A 88 9.78 -21.20 11.04
N ASP A 89 11.08 -20.90 10.90
CA ASP A 89 12.20 -21.85 11.05
C ASP A 89 12.99 -21.67 12.39
N SER A 90 12.45 -20.93 13.38
CA SER A 90 13.08 -20.69 14.69
C SER A 90 12.25 -21.14 15.90
#